data_AF-A0A955I0K0-F1
#
_entry.id   AF-A0A955I0K0-F1
#
_cell.length_a   1.000
_cell.length_b   1.000
_cell.length_c   1.000
_cell.angle_alpha   90.00
_cell.angle_beta   90.00
_cell.angle_gamma   90.00
#
_symmetry.space_group_name_H-M   'P 1'
#
loop_
_entity.id
_entity.type
_entity.pdbx_description
1 polymer ?
#
loop_
_entity_poly.entity_id
_entity_poly.type
_entity_poly.pdbx_seq_one_letter_code
_entity_poly.pdbx_strand_id
1 'polypeptide(L)'
;MKLAREVAFEHKGSLTHTSGAVLVKDNTVIGTGSIGSGFHRTNGCARQDKHVPTGMAYELCLGCHPSNHSEQVALANAVINGHDPFQAEVYLWGHWWCCVACWSALEIADVRQVYTLENAHVFFEKSHPNNFLGRQEEVGN
;
A
#
# COMPACT_ATOMS: atom_id res chain seq x y z
N MET A 1 6.35 6.45 9.55
CA MET A 1 5.28 7.17 8.81
C MET A 1 5.80 8.12 7.73
N LYS A 2 6.65 9.13 8.04
CA LYS A 2 7.19 10.05 7.01
C LYS A 2 7.82 9.34 5.80
N LEU A 3 8.67 8.34 6.06
CA LEU A 3 9.26 7.52 5.00
C LEU A 3 8.21 6.74 4.19
N ALA A 4 7.15 6.22 4.81
CA ALA A 4 6.09 5.51 4.07
C ALA A 4 5.34 6.45 3.10
N ARG A 5 5.19 7.73 3.47
CA ARG A 5 4.68 8.77 2.56
C ARG A 5 5.63 9.00 1.39
N GLU A 6 6.93 9.14 1.65
CA GLU A 6 7.95 9.32 0.60
C GLU A 6 7.95 8.13 -0.38
N VAL A 7 7.97 6.90 0.15
CA VAL A 7 7.87 5.66 -0.62
C VAL A 7 6.61 5.65 -1.50
N ALA A 8 5.45 6.07 -0.97
CA ALA A 8 4.20 6.11 -1.73
C ALA A 8 4.29 6.98 -3.00
N PHE A 9 5.21 7.95 -3.05
CA PHE A 9 5.39 8.84 -4.19
C PHE A 9 6.51 8.42 -5.15
N GLU A 10 7.23 7.33 -4.92
CA GLU A 10 8.26 6.81 -5.84
C GLU A 10 7.72 6.49 -7.24
N HIS A 11 6.46 6.06 -7.31
CA HIS A 11 5.77 5.68 -8.57
C HIS A 11 4.58 6.57 -8.90
N LYS A 12 4.67 7.83 -8.45
CA LYS A 12 3.67 8.86 -8.66
C LYS A 12 3.32 9.03 -10.15
N GLY A 13 2.03 9.19 -10.43
CA GLY A 13 1.49 9.37 -11.78
C GLY A 13 0.97 8.10 -12.46
N SER A 14 1.08 6.94 -11.80
CA SER A 14 0.48 5.69 -12.27
C SER A 14 -0.95 5.45 -11.76
N LEU A 15 -1.35 6.12 -10.67
CA LEU A 15 -2.59 5.90 -9.93
C LEU A 15 -3.09 7.19 -9.27
N THR A 16 -4.41 7.31 -9.12
CA THR A 16 -5.06 8.41 -8.36
C THR A 16 -4.92 8.24 -6.85
N HIS A 17 -4.77 7.00 -6.38
CA HIS A 17 -4.54 6.67 -4.98
C HIS A 17 -3.14 6.07 -4.86
N THR A 18 -2.21 6.82 -4.29
CA THR A 18 -0.87 6.34 -3.98
C THR A 18 -0.83 5.70 -2.59
N SER A 19 -0.10 4.61 -2.46
CA SER A 19 0.12 3.93 -1.18
C SER A 19 1.57 3.50 -1.06
N GLY A 20 2.04 3.47 0.19
CA GLY A 20 3.41 3.11 0.53
C GLY A 20 3.46 2.35 1.85
N ALA A 21 4.33 1.35 1.91
CA ALA A 21 4.58 0.53 3.09
C ALA A 21 6.07 0.51 3.40
N VAL A 22 6.39 0.55 4.69
CA VAL A 22 7.74 0.43 5.21
C VAL A 22 7.74 -0.59 6.32
N LEU A 23 8.49 -1.67 6.16
CA LEU A 23 8.78 -2.65 7.20
C LEU A 23 9.99 -2.22 8.02
N VAL A 24 9.82 -2.23 9.34
CA VAL A 24 10.85 -1.86 10.31
C VAL A 24 11.03 -3.00 11.30
N LYS A 25 12.29 -3.38 11.54
CA LYS A 25 12.68 -4.35 12.57
C LYS A 25 13.89 -3.81 13.29
N ASP A 26 13.86 -3.83 14.61
CA ASP A 26 14.95 -3.32 15.46
C ASP A 26 15.42 -1.90 15.06
N ASN A 27 14.45 -1.00 14.86
CA ASN A 27 14.65 0.38 14.38
C ASN A 27 15.33 0.51 13.00
N THR A 28 15.42 -0.57 12.24
CA THR A 28 16.02 -0.62 10.91
C THR A 28 14.94 -0.86 9.87
N VAL A 29 14.97 -0.10 8.78
CA VAL A 29 14.11 -0.37 7.62
C VAL A 29 14.64 -1.62 6.92
N ILE A 30 13.80 -2.64 6.82
CA ILE A 30 14.17 -3.93 6.20
C ILE A 30 13.51 -4.13 4.85
N GLY A 31 12.43 -3.40 4.54
CA GLY A 31 11.77 -3.47 3.25
C GLY A 31 10.84 -2.30 2.99
N THR A 32 10.72 -1.90 1.72
CA THR A 32 9.80 -0.86 1.27
C THR A 32 8.95 -1.35 0.11
N GLY A 33 7.75 -0.80 -0.03
CA GLY A 33 6.87 -1.12 -1.13
C GLY A 33 5.93 0.02 -1.46
N SER A 34 5.84 0.36 -2.74
CA SER A 34 4.92 1.36 -3.27
C SER A 34 4.03 0.73 -4.33
N ILE A 35 2.78 1.18 -4.40
CA ILE A 35 1.87 0.77 -5.48
C ILE A 35 2.19 1.58 -6.74
N GLY A 36 2.19 0.94 -7.91
CA GLY A 36 2.34 1.63 -9.18
C GLY A 36 3.41 1.07 -10.10
N SER A 37 3.39 -0.23 -10.36
CA SER A 37 4.29 -0.95 -11.29
C SER A 37 4.29 -0.44 -12.75
N GLY A 38 3.64 0.69 -13.05
CA GLY A 38 3.43 1.22 -14.39
C GLY A 38 2.34 0.48 -15.17
N PHE A 39 1.85 -0.67 -14.69
CA PHE A 39 0.87 -1.51 -15.37
C PHE A 39 -0.36 -0.73 -15.85
N HIS A 40 -1.00 0.02 -14.96
CA HIS A 40 -2.24 0.73 -15.27
C HIS A 40 -2.06 1.87 -16.28
N ARG A 41 -0.86 2.46 -16.37
CA ARG A 41 -0.58 3.52 -17.35
C ARG A 41 -0.60 2.98 -18.78
N THR A 42 -0.12 1.76 -18.97
CA THR A 42 -0.05 1.13 -20.30
C THR A 42 -1.30 0.31 -20.63
N ASN A 43 -1.92 -0.33 -19.64
CA ASN A 43 -2.95 -1.35 -19.86
C ASN A 43 -4.35 -0.94 -19.38
N GLY A 44 -4.51 0.21 -18.71
CA GLY A 44 -5.77 0.57 -18.04
C GLY A 44 -6.12 -0.37 -16.89
N CYS A 45 -7.38 -0.35 -16.44
CA CYS A 45 -7.85 -1.17 -15.33
C CYS A 45 -9.24 -1.77 -15.62
N ALA A 46 -9.28 -3.05 -15.99
CA ALA A 46 -10.53 -3.75 -16.30
C ALA A 46 -11.52 -3.79 -15.11
N ARG A 47 -11.03 -3.68 -13.86
CA ARG A 47 -11.89 -3.56 -12.67
C ARG A 47 -12.63 -2.22 -12.64
N GLN A 48 -11.97 -1.13 -13.03
CA GLN A 48 -12.59 0.19 -13.14
C GLN A 48 -13.61 0.20 -14.28
N ASP A 49 -13.24 -0.31 -15.46
CA ASP A 49 -14.14 -0.37 -16.63
C ASP A 49 -15.44 -1.14 -16.33
N LYS A 50 -15.35 -2.17 -15.49
CA LYS A 50 -16.47 -3.02 -15.07
C LYS A 50 -17.13 -2.57 -13.76
N HIS A 51 -16.73 -1.43 -13.20
CA HIS A 51 -17.27 -0.88 -11.94
C HIS A 51 -17.23 -1.89 -10.77
N VAL A 52 -16.17 -2.69 -10.70
CA VAL A 52 -16.00 -3.72 -9.67
C VAL A 52 -15.77 -3.05 -8.30
N PRO A 53 -16.49 -3.45 -7.23
CA PRO A 53 -16.27 -2.93 -5.90
C PRO A 53 -14.82 -3.11 -5.40
N THR A 54 -14.39 -2.20 -4.51
CA THR A 54 -13.09 -2.33 -3.85
C THR A 54 -13.02 -3.65 -3.07
N GLY A 55 -11.88 -4.33 -3.09
CA GLY A 55 -11.71 -5.63 -2.43
C GLY A 55 -12.13 -6.86 -3.24
N MET A 56 -12.72 -6.72 -4.44
CA MET A 56 -13.25 -7.84 -5.21
C MET A 56 -12.57 -8.03 -6.58
N ALA A 57 -12.64 -9.27 -7.09
CA ALA A 57 -12.27 -9.69 -8.45
C ALA A 57 -10.88 -9.20 -8.90
N TYR A 58 -9.85 -9.44 -8.09
CA TYR A 58 -8.48 -9.01 -8.36
C TYR A 58 -7.87 -9.67 -9.59
N GLU A 59 -8.31 -10.87 -9.93
CA GLU A 59 -7.91 -11.64 -11.11
C GLU A 59 -8.25 -10.93 -12.43
N LEU A 60 -9.20 -9.99 -12.43
CA LEU A 60 -9.56 -9.22 -13.63
C LEU A 60 -8.48 -8.20 -14.03
N CYS A 61 -7.57 -7.83 -13.13
CA CYS A 61 -6.57 -6.83 -13.42
C CYS A 61 -5.26 -7.11 -12.67
N LEU A 62 -4.22 -7.49 -13.41
CA LEU A 62 -2.91 -7.81 -12.85
C LEU A 62 -2.34 -6.63 -12.04
N GLY A 63 -2.48 -5.40 -12.51
CA GLY A 63 -2.04 -4.21 -11.77
C GLY A 63 -2.75 -3.99 -10.42
N CYS A 64 -3.96 -4.55 -10.26
CA CYS A 64 -4.69 -4.54 -8.99
C CYS A 64 -4.43 -5.77 -8.13
N HIS A 65 -3.73 -6.77 -8.64
CA HIS A 65 -3.47 -8.02 -7.93
C HIS A 65 -2.77 -7.74 -6.58
N PRO A 66 -3.12 -8.43 -5.48
CA PRO A 66 -2.56 -8.16 -4.15
C PRO A 66 -1.04 -8.20 -4.06
N SER A 67 -0.37 -9.01 -4.90
CA SER A 67 1.09 -9.05 -4.98
C SER A 67 1.73 -7.72 -5.39
N ASN A 68 0.94 -6.79 -5.96
CA ASN A 68 1.38 -5.46 -6.35
C ASN A 68 0.96 -4.38 -5.32
N HIS A 69 0.31 -4.77 -4.22
CA HIS A 69 -0.03 -3.84 -3.14
C HIS A 69 1.22 -3.57 -2.30
N SER A 70 1.32 -2.34 -1.78
CA SER A 70 2.49 -1.85 -1.05
C SER A 70 2.95 -2.81 0.07
N GLU A 71 2.01 -3.41 0.79
CA GLU A 71 2.25 -4.31 1.91
C GLU A 71 3.01 -5.58 1.48
N GLN A 72 2.52 -6.26 0.43
CA GLN A 72 3.16 -7.47 -0.08
C GLN A 72 4.46 -7.16 -0.82
N VAL A 73 4.54 -6.02 -1.51
CA VAL A 73 5.78 -5.55 -2.13
C VAL A 73 6.84 -5.30 -1.08
N ALA A 74 6.50 -4.67 0.05
CA ALA A 74 7.44 -4.43 1.14
C ALA A 74 7.94 -5.74 1.78
N LEU A 75 7.05 -6.73 2.00
CA LEU A 75 7.44 -8.05 2.48
C LEU A 75 8.40 -8.75 1.51
N ALA A 76 8.05 -8.75 0.22
CA ALA A 76 8.89 -9.34 -0.82
C ALA A 76 10.26 -8.64 -0.90
N ASN A 77 10.28 -7.31 -0.82
CA ASN A 77 11.51 -6.52 -0.80
C ASN A 77 12.40 -6.89 0.39
N ALA A 78 11.83 -7.09 1.59
CA ALA A 78 12.60 -7.52 2.75
C ALA A 78 13.27 -8.89 2.52
N VAL A 79 12.50 -9.87 2.05
CA VAL A 79 13.00 -11.23 1.79
C VAL A 79 14.08 -11.23 0.69
N ILE A 80 13.85 -10.51 -0.40
CA ILE A 80 14.82 -10.40 -1.51
C ILE A 80 16.15 -9.80 -1.03
N ASN A 81 16.10 -8.86 -0.08
CA ASN A 81 17.30 -8.25 0.50
C ASN A 81 17.90 -9.05 1.67
N GLY A 82 17.43 -10.29 1.90
CA GLY A 82 17.99 -11.19 2.91
C GLY A 82 17.54 -10.88 4.34
N HIS A 83 16.45 -10.13 4.52
CA HIS A 83 15.87 -9.83 5.82
C HIS A 83 14.66 -10.73 6.12
N ASP A 84 14.56 -11.14 7.38
CA ASP A 84 13.40 -11.88 7.91
C ASP A 84 12.38 -10.91 8.54
N PRO A 85 11.14 -10.82 8.01
CA PRO A 85 10.10 -9.93 8.52
C PRO A 85 9.47 -10.39 9.85
N PHE A 86 9.84 -11.57 10.38
CA PHE A 86 9.32 -12.06 11.66
C PHE A 86 9.43 -11.00 12.77
N GLN A 87 8.31 -10.71 13.42
CA GLN A 87 8.13 -9.71 14.49
C GLN A 87 8.46 -8.26 14.07
N ALA A 88 8.55 -7.98 12.77
CA ALA A 88 8.67 -6.62 12.27
C ALA A 88 7.38 -5.82 12.51
N GLU A 89 7.50 -4.51 12.31
CA GLU A 89 6.40 -3.57 12.28
C GLU A 89 6.23 -3.05 10.85
N VAL A 90 5.01 -2.73 10.44
CA VAL A 90 4.76 -2.11 9.14
C VAL A 90 4.05 -0.77 9.30
N TYR A 91 4.52 0.23 8.58
CA TYR A 91 3.95 1.58 8.54
C TYR A 91 3.34 1.81 7.17
N LEU A 92 2.05 2.13 7.13
CA LEU A 92 1.26 2.26 5.91
C LEU A 92 0.80 3.71 5.69
N TRP A 93 1.18 4.27 4.55
CA TRP A 93 0.64 5.53 4.02
C TRP A 93 -0.35 5.24 2.90
N GLY A 94 -1.43 6.01 2.81
CA GLY A 94 -2.50 5.77 1.84
C GLY A 94 -3.51 4.71 2.31
N HIS A 95 -3.36 4.15 3.51
CA HIS A 95 -4.25 3.11 4.03
C HIS A 95 -5.03 3.61 5.23
N TRP A 96 -6.35 3.41 5.19
CA TRP A 96 -7.21 3.36 6.38
C TRP A 96 -7.70 1.93 6.67
N TRP A 97 -7.54 1.04 5.69
CA TRP A 97 -7.88 -0.36 5.70
C TRP A 97 -6.81 -1.13 4.92
N CYS A 98 -6.61 -2.39 5.27
CA CYS A 98 -5.72 -3.33 4.59
C CYS A 98 -6.59 -4.49 4.07
N CYS A 99 -6.38 -4.88 2.80
CA CYS A 99 -7.22 -5.91 2.21
C CYS A 99 -6.96 -7.30 2.85
N VAL A 100 -7.94 -8.21 2.78
CA VAL A 100 -7.82 -9.56 3.38
C VAL A 100 -6.53 -10.26 2.94
N ALA A 101 -6.18 -10.19 1.65
CA ALA A 101 -4.97 -10.81 1.14
C ALA A 101 -3.67 -10.19 1.70
N CYS A 102 -3.65 -8.88 1.93
CA CYS A 102 -2.49 -8.21 2.54
C CYS A 102 -2.42 -8.48 4.04
N TRP A 103 -3.57 -8.49 4.74
CA TRP A 103 -3.64 -8.90 6.14
C TRP A 103 -3.12 -10.32 6.34
N SER A 104 -3.61 -11.29 5.56
CA SER A 104 -3.12 -12.67 5.63
C SER A 104 -1.63 -12.79 5.32
N ALA A 105 -1.10 -12.00 4.39
CA ALA A 105 0.34 -12.00 4.10
C ALA A 105 1.17 -11.46 5.28
N LEU A 106 0.71 -10.40 5.94
CA LEU A 106 1.35 -9.85 7.14
C LEU A 106 1.28 -10.83 8.33
N GLU A 107 0.15 -11.51 8.51
CA GLU A 107 -0.04 -12.54 9.54
C GLU A 107 0.87 -13.76 9.30
N ILE A 108 0.93 -14.27 8.07
CA ILE A 108 1.83 -15.39 7.71
C ILE A 108 3.30 -15.04 7.94
N ALA A 109 3.67 -13.78 7.74
CA ALA A 109 5.02 -13.27 8.00
C ALA A 109 5.28 -12.94 9.48
N ASP A 110 4.31 -13.17 10.38
CA ASP A 110 4.37 -12.83 11.80
C ASP A 110 4.75 -11.36 12.06
N VAL A 111 4.23 -10.44 11.23
CA VAL A 111 4.36 -9.00 11.47
C VAL A 111 3.58 -8.63 12.72
N ARG A 112 4.29 -8.08 13.71
CA ARG A 112 3.79 -7.80 15.05
C ARG A 112 2.73 -6.70 15.09
N GLN A 113 2.95 -5.64 14.31
CA GLN A 113 2.18 -4.41 14.42
C GLN A 113 2.04 -3.71 13.08
N VAL A 114 0.82 -3.25 12.80
CA VAL A 114 0.49 -2.38 11.67
C VAL A 114 0.18 -0.99 12.19
N TYR A 115 0.82 0.01 11.61
CA TYR A 115 0.59 1.42 11.91
C TYR A 115 0.05 2.15 10.68
N THR A 116 -1.05 2.87 10.85
CA THR A 116 -1.59 3.81 9.86
C THR A 116 -1.43 5.24 10.36
N LEU A 117 -1.71 6.21 9.49
CA LEU A 117 -1.75 7.61 9.89
C LEU A 117 -2.90 7.81 10.90
N GLU A 118 -2.70 8.68 11.88
CA GLU A 118 -3.81 9.15 12.71
C GLU A 118 -4.90 9.75 11.81
N ASN A 119 -6.17 9.47 12.11
CA ASN A 119 -7.31 9.84 11.26
C ASN A 119 -7.26 9.30 9.81
N ALA A 120 -6.53 8.20 9.56
CA ALA A 120 -6.45 7.59 8.23
C ALA A 120 -7.82 7.40 7.55
N HIS A 121 -8.86 7.00 8.29
CA HIS A 121 -10.22 6.84 7.78
C HIS A 121 -10.80 8.13 7.18
N VAL A 122 -10.51 9.30 7.77
CA VAL A 122 -10.92 10.60 7.20
C VAL A 122 -10.24 10.86 5.87
N PHE A 123 -8.97 10.48 5.79
CA PHE A 123 -8.03 10.91 4.77
C PHE A 123 -7.97 10.02 3.54
N PHE A 124 -8.11 8.71 3.74
CA PHE A 124 -7.91 7.69 2.71
C PHE A 124 -9.17 6.90 2.38
N GLU A 125 -10.29 7.14 3.07
CA GLU A 125 -11.57 6.55 2.70
C GLU A 125 -12.22 7.32 1.55
N LYS A 126 -12.48 6.63 0.44
CA LYS A 126 -13.04 7.23 -0.78
C LYS A 126 -14.39 7.93 -0.57
N SER A 127 -15.21 7.40 0.33
CA SER A 127 -16.54 7.94 0.68
C SER A 127 -16.48 9.14 1.62
N HIS A 128 -15.37 9.35 2.32
CA HIS A 128 -15.30 10.39 3.34
C HIS A 128 -15.20 11.77 2.69
N PRO A 129 -16.05 12.76 3.04
CA PRO A 129 -16.09 14.05 2.34
C PRO A 129 -14.80 14.87 2.48
N ASN A 130 -14.03 14.62 3.54
CA ASN A 130 -12.76 15.31 3.82
C ASN A 130 -11.52 14.51 3.39
N ASN A 131 -11.69 13.48 2.55
CA ASN A 131 -10.54 12.75 2.03
C ASN A 131 -9.72 13.61 1.08
N PHE A 132 -8.47 13.20 0.88
CA PHE A 132 -7.53 13.88 -0.01
C PHE A 132 -6.92 12.93 -1.03
N LEU A 133 -7.59 11.80 -1.35
CA LEU A 133 -7.16 10.91 -2.42
C LEU A 133 -7.02 11.69 -3.74
N GLY A 134 -5.95 11.44 -4.49
CA GLY A 134 -5.59 12.23 -5.69
C GLY A 134 -4.94 13.58 -5.39
N ARG A 135 -5.01 14.07 -4.14
CA ARG A 135 -4.39 15.30 -3.63
C ARG A 135 -3.44 15.04 -2.46
N GLN A 136 -2.96 13.80 -2.34
CA GLN A 136 -2.20 13.31 -1.19
C GLN A 136 -0.88 14.07 -0.94
N GLU A 137 -0.40 14.80 -1.93
CA GLU A 137 0.81 15.63 -1.84
C GLU A 137 0.58 17.00 -1.22
N GLU A 138 -0.65 17.52 -1.33
CA GLU A 138 -1.06 18.80 -0.75
C GLU A 138 -1.14 18.72 0.78
N VAL A 139 -1.05 17.50 1.32
CA VAL A 139 -1.14 17.22 2.75
C VAL A 139 0.25 17.10 3.35
N GLY A 140 0.57 18.05 4.21
CA GLY A 140 1.83 18.12 4.95
C GLY A 140 2.83 19.12 4.36
N ASN A 141 2.59 20.40 4.68
CA ASN A 141 3.54 21.18 5.48
C ASN A 141 3.01 21.20 6.92
#